data_AF-A0A7G2TPM7-F1
#
_entry.id   AF-A0A7G2TPM7-F1
#
_cell.length_a   1.000
_cell.length_b   1.000
_cell.length_c   1.000
_cell.angle_alpha   90.00
_cell.angle_beta   90.00
_cell.angle_gamma   90.00
#
_symmetry.space_group_name_H-M   'P 1'
#
loop_
_entity.id
_entity.type
_entity.pdbx_description
1 polymer ?
#
loop_
_entity_poly.entity_id
_entity_poly.type
_entity_poly.pdbx_seq_one_letter_code
_entity_poly.pdbx_strand_id
1 'polypeptide(L)'
;MDVSSITPSVMDKISSIRGLIDLWPKRSDLAADLTALLGRSVSTDSVHKWASSGVIPAKYQRGVVIAGRARGFSVDADLMLQLHHPGRAEDAA
;
A
#
# COMPACT_ATOMS: atom_id res chain seq x y z
N MET A 1 33.12 0.08 0.22
CA MET A 1 31.95 0.81 0.76
C MET A 1 30.99 0.93 -0.40
N ASP A 2 30.13 -0.06 -0.55
CA ASP A 2 29.35 -0.26 -1.78
C ASP A 2 28.09 0.60 -1.76
N VAL A 3 27.79 1.15 -2.92
CA VAL A 3 26.78 2.16 -3.19
C VAL A 3 25.39 1.57 -2.97
N SER A 4 24.73 1.97 -1.88
CA SER A 4 23.29 1.73 -1.71
C SER A 4 22.54 2.53 -2.77
N SER A 5 22.39 1.91 -3.94
CA SER A 5 21.56 2.37 -5.04
C SER A 5 20.13 2.56 -4.52
N ILE A 6 19.79 3.80 -4.19
CA ILE A 6 18.42 4.25 -4.03
C ILE A 6 17.80 4.11 -5.41
N THR A 7 16.96 3.09 -5.62
CA THR A 7 16.25 2.87 -6.88
C THR A 7 15.24 4.01 -7.10
N PRO A 8 15.45 4.91 -8.08
CA PRO A 8 14.44 5.88 -8.45
C PRO A 8 13.53 5.21 -9.48
N SER A 9 12.51 4.47 -9.04
CA SER A 9 11.50 3.92 -9.97
C SER A 9 10.15 3.51 -9.36
N VAL A 10 10.01 3.52 -8.04
CA VAL A 10 8.74 3.10 -7.42
C VAL A 10 7.72 4.24 -7.36
N MET A 11 8.20 5.49 -7.27
CA MET A 11 7.38 6.68 -7.02
C MET A 11 6.36 6.99 -8.14
N ASP A 12 6.69 6.67 -9.39
CA ASP A 12 5.87 7.04 -10.57
C ASP A 12 4.82 5.98 -11.00
N LYS A 13 4.66 4.86 -10.26
CA LYS A 13 3.88 3.71 -10.78
C LYS A 13 2.88 3.06 -9.83
N ILE A 14 2.62 3.63 -8.65
CA ILE A 14 1.54 3.10 -7.80
C ILE A 14 0.21 3.70 -8.28
N SER A 15 -0.40 3.06 -9.28
CA SER A 15 -1.70 3.47 -9.86
C SER A 15 -2.88 2.62 -9.39
N SER A 16 -2.63 1.61 -8.53
CA SER A 16 -3.68 0.74 -8.00
C SER A 16 -3.34 0.21 -6.62
N ILE A 17 -4.38 -0.23 -5.88
CA ILE A 17 -4.22 -0.96 -4.62
C ILE A 17 -3.35 -2.21 -4.80
N ARG A 18 -3.44 -2.90 -5.93
CA ARG A 18 -2.56 -4.03 -6.23
C ARG A 18 -1.09 -3.59 -6.28
N GLY A 19 -0.80 -2.51 -7.01
CA GLY A 19 0.55 -1.94 -7.10
C GLY A 19 1.08 -1.50 -5.73
N LEU A 20 0.22 -0.96 -4.87
CA LEU A 20 0.58 -0.62 -3.49
C LEU A 20 0.96 -1.88 -2.68
N ILE A 21 0.16 -2.95 -2.76
CA ILE A 21 0.45 -4.19 -2.03
C ILE A 21 1.67 -4.90 -2.62
N ASP A 22 1.98 -4.70 -3.92
CA ASP A 22 3.17 -5.26 -4.59
C ASP A 22 4.50 -4.63 -4.10
N LEU A 23 4.45 -3.59 -3.26
CA LEU A 23 5.63 -3.08 -2.54
C LEU A 23 6.23 -4.11 -1.58
N TRP A 24 5.42 -5.07 -1.13
CA TRP A 24 5.87 -6.17 -0.29
C TRP A 24 6.29 -7.36 -1.15
N PRO A 25 7.48 -7.95 -0.92
CA PRO A 25 7.92 -9.14 -1.66
C PRO A 25 6.92 -10.29 -1.58
N LYS A 26 6.25 -10.45 -0.43
CA LYS A 26 5.16 -11.41 -0.23
C LYS A 26 3.96 -10.74 0.42
N ARG A 27 2.75 -11.20 0.07
CA ARG A 27 1.50 -10.76 0.71
C ARG A 27 1.46 -11.04 2.21
N SER A 28 2.12 -12.12 2.64
CA SER A 28 2.29 -12.47 4.05
C SER A 28 3.08 -11.43 4.82
N ASP A 29 3.99 -10.71 4.17
CA ASP A 29 4.83 -9.72 4.83
C ASP A 29 4.00 -8.50 5.20
N LEU A 30 3.10 -8.05 4.31
CA LEU A 30 2.14 -7.00 4.65
C LEU A 30 1.18 -7.46 5.75
N ALA A 31 0.69 -8.69 5.69
CA ALA A 31 -0.20 -9.24 6.71
C ALA A 31 0.48 -9.30 8.09
N ALA A 32 1.76 -9.67 8.14
CA ALA A 32 2.58 -9.68 9.34
C ALA A 32 2.80 -8.26 9.90
N ASP A 33 3.18 -7.31 9.04
CA ASP A 33 3.36 -5.90 9.41
C ASP A 33 2.07 -5.32 10.01
N LEU A 34 0.93 -5.55 9.36
CA LEU A 34 -0.38 -5.09 9.82
C LEU A 34 -0.80 -5.76 11.13
N THR A 35 -0.48 -7.04 11.31
CA THR A 35 -0.77 -7.75 12.56
C THR A 35 0.03 -7.17 13.71
N ALA A 36 1.32 -6.92 13.51
CA ALA A 36 2.19 -6.29 14.50
C ALA A 36 1.75 -4.85 14.84
N LEU A 37 1.34 -4.06 13.84
CA LEU A 37 0.94 -2.67 14.02
C LEU A 37 -0.46 -2.50 14.66
N LEU A 38 -1.40 -3.37 14.34
CA LEU A 38 -2.80 -3.22 14.75
C LEU A 38 -3.17 -4.07 15.98
N GLY A 39 -2.28 -4.94 16.44
CA GLY A 39 -2.53 -5.85 17.56
C GLY A 39 -3.66 -6.86 17.30
N ARG A 40 -4.05 -7.05 16.04
CA ARG A 40 -5.07 -8.02 15.62
C ARG A 40 -4.60 -8.77 14.39
N SER A 41 -4.93 -10.05 14.32
CA SER A 41 -4.55 -10.89 13.18
C SER A 41 -5.14 -10.39 11.87
N VAL A 42 -4.28 -10.16 10.89
CA VAL A 42 -4.63 -9.90 9.49
C VAL A 42 -4.16 -11.11 8.68
N SER A 43 -5.07 -11.75 7.94
CA SER A 43 -4.73 -12.91 7.14
C SER A 43 -4.14 -12.52 5.79
N THR A 44 -3.18 -13.32 5.30
CA THR A 44 -2.64 -13.21 3.94
C THR A 44 -3.73 -13.28 2.88
N ASP A 45 -4.77 -14.09 3.10
CA ASP A 45 -5.93 -14.21 2.21
C ASP A 45 -6.70 -12.89 2.09
N SER A 46 -6.87 -12.16 3.20
CA SER A 46 -7.49 -10.83 3.18
C SER A 46 -6.68 -9.87 2.30
N VAL A 47 -5.36 -9.87 2.45
CA VAL A 47 -4.46 -9.04 1.64
C VAL A 47 -4.54 -9.41 0.16
N HIS A 48 -4.59 -10.70 -0.16
CA HIS A 48 -4.78 -11.18 -1.52
C HIS A 48 -6.12 -10.68 -2.11
N LYS A 49 -7.20 -10.78 -1.32
CA LYS A 49 -8.51 -10.28 -1.69
C LYS A 49 -8.51 -8.78 -1.95
N TRP A 50 -7.82 -7.98 -1.14
CA TRP A 50 -7.74 -6.51 -1.34
C TRP A 50 -7.02 -6.14 -2.64
N ALA A 51 -5.95 -6.87 -2.98
CA ALA A 51 -5.24 -6.68 -4.25
C ALA A 51 -6.14 -6.99 -5.45
N SER A 52 -6.94 -8.05 -5.37
CA SER A 52 -7.87 -8.44 -6.44
C SER A 52 -9.12 -7.55 -6.50
N SER A 53 -9.65 -7.11 -5.36
CA SER A 53 -10.85 -6.28 -5.30
C SER A 53 -10.56 -4.78 -5.48
N GLY A 54 -9.29 -4.37 -5.44
CA GLY A 54 -8.88 -2.97 -5.53
C GLY A 54 -9.30 -2.14 -4.32
N VAL A 55 -9.53 -2.76 -3.16
CA VAL A 55 -10.07 -2.07 -1.97
C VAL A 55 -9.39 -2.56 -0.71
N ILE A 56 -8.73 -1.65 0.02
CA ILE A 56 -8.28 -1.85 1.40
C ILE A 56 -9.35 -1.30 2.36
N PRO A 57 -9.91 -2.11 3.27
CA PRO A 57 -10.90 -1.61 4.23
C PRO A 57 -10.34 -0.48 5.11
N ALA A 58 -11.14 0.55 5.38
CA ALA A 58 -10.74 1.75 6.13
C ALA A 58 -9.99 1.46 7.43
N LYS A 59 -10.43 0.43 8.16
CA LYS A 59 -9.80 -0.03 9.41
C LYS A 59 -8.34 -0.51 9.28
N TYR A 60 -7.84 -0.72 8.06
CA TYR A 60 -6.45 -1.15 7.78
C TYR A 60 -5.63 -0.07 7.05
N GLN A 61 -6.26 0.95 6.46
CA GLN A 61 -5.60 1.95 5.63
C GLN A 61 -4.46 2.67 6.37
N ARG A 62 -4.72 3.14 7.61
CA ARG A 62 -3.68 3.76 8.45
C ARG A 62 -2.50 2.82 8.69
N GLY A 63 -2.77 1.54 8.93
CA GLY A 63 -1.73 0.53 9.13
C GLY A 63 -0.87 0.33 7.89
N VAL A 64 -1.48 0.31 6.70
CA VAL A 64 -0.76 0.18 5.42
C VAL A 64 0.14 1.38 5.16
N VAL A 65 -0.34 2.60 5.43
CA VAL A 65 0.47 3.82 5.32
C VAL A 65 1.68 3.77 6.25
N ILE A 66 1.49 3.40 7.52
CA ILE A 66 2.58 3.30 8.49
C ILE A 66 3.57 2.21 8.09
N ALA A 67 3.09 1.02 7.70
CA ALA A 67 3.93 -0.09 7.26
C ALA A 67 4.76 0.27 6.00
N GLY A 68 4.13 0.94 5.03
CA GLY A 68 4.80 1.41 3.82
C GLY A 68 5.91 2.40 4.14
N ARG A 69 5.63 3.40 4.98
CA ARG A 69 6.62 4.39 5.43
C ARG A 69 7.77 3.77 6.21
N ALA A 70 7.49 2.80 7.08
CA ALA A 70 8.50 2.09 7.86
C ALA A 70 9.50 1.32 6.97
N ARG A 71 9.08 0.91 5.78
CA ARG A 71 9.93 0.26 4.76
C ARG A 71 10.62 1.24 3.81
N GLY A 72 10.46 2.55 4.03
CA GLY A 72 11.06 3.60 3.20
C GLY A 72 10.27 3.95 1.94
N PHE A 73 9.03 3.46 1.81
CA PHE A 73 8.16 3.85 0.70
C PHE A 73 7.42 5.15 1.05
N SER A 74 7.30 6.04 0.07
CA SER A 74 6.49 7.25 0.17
C SER A 74 5.00 6.93 0.00
N VAL A 75 4.45 6.19 0.95
CA VAL A 75 3.01 5.93 1.05
C VAL A 75 2.43 6.93 2.04
N ASP A 76 1.38 7.63 1.65
CA ASP A 76 0.68 8.58 2.50
C ASP A 76 -0.85 8.45 2.34
N ALA A 77 -1.57 9.26 3.13
CA ALA A 77 -3.03 9.22 3.13
C ALA A 77 -3.64 9.74 1.83
N ASP A 78 -2.99 10.69 1.16
CA ASP A 78 -3.45 11.23 -0.12
C ASP A 78 -3.36 10.17 -1.21
N LEU A 79 -2.21 9.47 -1.30
CA LEU A 79 -2.06 8.31 -2.18
C LEU A 79 -3.16 7.26 -1.92
N MET A 80 -3.40 6.91 -0.65
CA MET A 80 -4.46 5.94 -0.31
C MET A 80 -5.84 6.39 -0.80
N LEU A 81 -6.17 7.68 -0.69
CA LEU A 81 -7.43 8.23 -1.18
C LEU A 81 -7.49 8.20 -2.71
N GLN A 82 -6.43 8.61 -3.41
CA GLN A 82 -6.36 8.56 -4.88
C GLN A 82 -6.57 7.14 -5.41
N LEU A 83 -5.97 6.14 -4.77
CA LEU A 83 -6.11 4.73 -5.17
C LEU A 83 -7.52 4.17 -4.97
N HIS A 84 -8.27 4.71 -4.00
CA HIS A 84 -9.64 4.32 -3.72
C HIS A 84 -10.68 5.15 -4.49
N HIS A 85 -10.28 6.31 -5.02
CA HIS A 85 -11.11 7.20 -5.80
C HIS A 85 -10.39 7.63 -7.09
N PRO A 86 -10.17 6.69 -8.03
CA PRO A 86 -9.53 6.98 -9.31
C PRO A 86 -10.49 7.77 -10.20
N GLY A 87 -10.63 9.08 -9.95
CA GLY A 87 -11.48 9.95 -10.76
C GLY A 87 -12.14 11.09 -9.99
N ARG A 88 -11.45 12.24 -9.93
CA ARG A 88 -12.10 13.57 -9.93
C ARG A 88 -11.22 14.63 -10.62
N ALA A 89 -10.54 14.25 -11.70
CA ALA A 89 -9.79 15.20 -12.54
C ALA A 89 -10.53 15.53 -13.87
N GLU A 90 -11.74 15.00 -14.11
CA GLU A 90 -12.45 15.17 -15.39
C GLU A 90 -13.94 15.60 -15.25
N ASP A 91 -14.37 16.09 -14.08
CA ASP A 91 -15.74 16.61 -13.85
C ASP A 91 -15.77 18.14 -13.68
N ALA A 92 -14.98 18.83 -14.50
CA ALA A 92 -15.04 20.28 -14.66
C ALA A 92 -14.95 20.63 -16.15
N ALA A 93 -16.04 20.36 -16.88
CA ALA A 93 -16.32 20.88 -18.21
C ALA A 93 -17.61 21.70 -18.18
#